data_AF-A0ABD5VDT7-F1
#
_entry.id   AF-A0ABD5VDT7-F1
#
_cell.length_a   1.000
_cell.length_b   1.000
_cell.length_c   1.000
_cell.angle_alpha   90.00
_cell.angle_beta   90.00
_cell.angle_gamma   90.00
#
_symmetry.space_group_name_H-M   'P 1'
#
loop_
_entity.id
_entity.type
_entity.pdbx_description
1 polymer ?
#
loop_
_entity_poly.entity_id
_entity_poly.type
_entity_poly.pdbx_seq_one_letter_code
_entity_poly.pdbx_strand_id
1 'polypeptide(L)'
;MSSLAALRPFGVIHVDDPEKVTRELRAFTADADAIFIEYPTDPASALEYVELLLRAPLYLLGMLAFQAVAYSPLYLLFNRDLFQTELVAARRVVDDHDVALHAVDDHPNRQLLEGNLVHSLANWALLAPALALEPVRVPVGIGLVVVSGLLPVLVRRRGHRYAAMALVPVGFAGVVAAIALSNVFAVVLFAALVVALVTIFRTVDRRNEAMVERARRLSADEGYDDAVIVTGKAHVGGVVQLARDRGLAVPSVHLSNWRGDGTTHADFEASERDDVDLPNARDFRTPPAVVPGSERTVLGRRAVAALVDLVLAGTLWFMGLVALVGVAGEPFVDGSLGVQLAGILSIWMLAVGGYHAFLEWRFGMTVGKYLLGLVVVDDSHDLPSGRAVVVRNLLRPAGALLAYAPGGLTALASSGNRTLGDRLAGTYVCRRAKSTDSSEPAESRADAPTTDGG
;
A
#
# COMPACT_ATOMS: atom_id res chain seq x y z
N MET A 1 10.21 9.72 -42.12
CA MET A 1 9.37 10.03 -40.95
C MET A 1 10.12 9.47 -39.76
N SER A 2 10.62 10.31 -38.86
CA SER A 2 11.26 9.80 -37.63
C SER A 2 10.20 9.03 -36.86
N SER A 3 10.46 7.74 -36.60
CA SER A 3 9.67 6.97 -35.64
C SER A 3 9.63 7.75 -34.33
N LEU A 4 8.44 7.93 -33.74
CA LEU A 4 8.35 8.50 -32.39
C LEU A 4 8.87 7.44 -31.42
N ALA A 5 9.82 7.82 -30.56
CA ALA A 5 10.30 6.92 -29.50
C ALA A 5 9.11 6.43 -28.66
N ALA A 6 9.08 5.12 -28.41
CA ALA A 6 8.05 4.46 -27.64
C ALA A 6 8.46 4.37 -26.16
N LEU A 7 7.52 4.66 -25.28
CA LEU A 7 7.65 4.47 -23.84
C LEU A 7 6.48 3.61 -23.37
N ARG A 8 6.76 2.37 -22.97
CA ARG A 8 5.80 1.36 -22.52
C ARG A 8 5.75 1.29 -20.98
N PRO A 9 4.67 1.76 -20.32
CA PRO A 9 4.55 1.67 -18.87
C PRO A 9 4.26 0.25 -18.39
N PHE A 10 4.94 -0.16 -17.31
CA PHE A 10 4.76 -1.42 -16.61
C PHE A 10 4.47 -1.14 -15.13
N GLY A 11 3.20 -1.29 -14.73
CA GLY A 11 2.70 -0.97 -13.39
C GLY A 11 2.72 -2.17 -12.44
N VAL A 12 3.34 -2.01 -11.29
CA VAL A 12 3.52 -3.08 -10.28
C VAL A 12 2.97 -2.66 -8.92
N ILE A 13 2.53 -3.65 -8.13
CA ILE A 13 2.26 -3.43 -6.71
C ILE A 13 3.57 -3.71 -5.96
N HIS A 14 4.05 -2.75 -5.15
CA HIS A 14 5.36 -2.84 -4.47
C HIS A 14 5.57 -4.13 -3.65
N VAL A 15 4.48 -4.79 -3.24
CA VAL A 15 4.42 -6.02 -2.42
C VAL A 15 3.92 -7.27 -3.17
N ASP A 16 4.04 -7.29 -4.51
CA ASP A 16 3.67 -8.47 -5.32
C ASP A 16 4.75 -9.59 -5.25
N ASP A 17 4.49 -10.71 -5.92
CA ASP A 17 5.42 -11.82 -6.04
C ASP A 17 6.58 -11.48 -7.00
N PRO A 18 7.84 -11.39 -6.51
CA PRO A 18 8.98 -11.01 -7.36
C PRO A 18 9.26 -11.99 -8.48
N GLU A 19 8.99 -13.29 -8.32
CA GLU A 19 9.22 -14.27 -9.39
C GLU A 19 8.19 -14.10 -10.51
N LYS A 20 6.94 -13.85 -10.13
CA LYS A 20 5.86 -13.55 -11.07
C LYS A 20 6.13 -12.27 -11.84
N VAL A 21 6.47 -11.19 -11.13
CA VAL A 21 6.77 -9.88 -11.76
C VAL A 21 8.01 -9.98 -12.65
N THR A 22 9.07 -10.72 -12.26
CA THR A 22 10.21 -10.97 -13.14
C THR A 22 9.78 -11.65 -14.45
N ARG A 23 8.91 -12.66 -14.39
CA ARG A 23 8.42 -13.35 -15.60
C ARG A 23 7.60 -12.43 -16.51
N GLU A 24 6.68 -11.65 -15.93
CA GLU A 24 5.87 -10.68 -16.68
C GLU A 24 6.75 -9.59 -17.30
N LEU A 25 7.65 -9.01 -16.51
CA LEU A 25 8.56 -7.96 -16.98
C LEU A 25 9.45 -8.48 -18.09
N ARG A 26 10.04 -9.67 -17.93
CA ARG A 26 10.86 -10.31 -18.96
C ARG A 26 10.12 -10.48 -20.28
N ALA A 27 8.87 -10.93 -20.23
CA ALA A 27 8.06 -11.09 -21.43
C ALA A 27 7.73 -9.74 -22.07
N PHE A 28 7.52 -8.69 -21.25
CA PHE A 28 7.18 -7.35 -21.71
C PHE A 28 8.38 -6.54 -22.20
N THR A 29 9.61 -6.89 -21.78
CA THR A 29 10.86 -6.21 -22.19
C THR A 29 11.66 -7.02 -23.20
N ALA A 30 11.10 -8.07 -23.80
CA ALA A 30 11.84 -8.99 -24.68
C ALA A 30 12.42 -8.29 -25.93
N ASP A 31 11.80 -7.20 -26.35
CA ASP A 31 12.11 -6.36 -27.52
C ASP A 31 12.44 -4.90 -27.14
N ALA A 32 12.64 -4.62 -25.85
CA ALA A 32 12.94 -3.27 -25.37
C ALA A 32 14.44 -3.00 -25.40
N ASP A 33 14.82 -1.77 -25.77
CA ASP A 33 16.21 -1.29 -25.73
C ASP A 33 16.67 -0.99 -24.30
N ALA A 34 15.75 -0.51 -23.47
CA ALA A 34 16.04 -0.07 -22.10
C ALA A 34 14.86 -0.23 -21.13
N ILE A 35 15.21 -0.36 -19.86
CA ILE A 35 14.29 -0.35 -18.72
C ILE A 35 14.59 0.88 -17.86
N PHE A 36 13.59 1.75 -17.71
CA PHE A 36 13.58 2.85 -16.75
C PHE A 36 12.85 2.41 -15.48
N ILE A 37 13.49 2.45 -14.32
CA ILE A 37 12.89 2.02 -13.05
C ILE A 37 12.58 3.22 -12.14
N GLU A 38 11.41 3.20 -11.50
CA GLU A 38 11.04 4.08 -10.39
C GLU A 38 11.94 3.79 -9.17
N TYR A 39 13.17 4.27 -9.25
CA TYR A 39 14.15 4.21 -8.19
C TYR A 39 14.99 5.50 -8.21
N PRO A 40 15.42 6.01 -7.04
CA PRO A 40 16.22 7.23 -6.99
C PRO A 40 17.54 7.06 -7.75
N THR A 41 17.86 8.02 -8.62
CA THR A 41 19.14 8.07 -9.34
C THR A 41 20.33 8.13 -8.39
N ASP A 42 20.22 8.97 -7.36
CA ASP A 42 21.22 9.11 -6.32
C ASP A 42 20.65 8.69 -4.96
N PRO A 43 21.31 7.75 -4.26
CA PRO A 43 20.91 7.42 -2.91
C PRO A 43 21.19 8.60 -1.99
N ALA A 44 20.21 8.94 -1.14
CA ALA A 44 20.35 10.06 -0.21
C ALA A 44 21.56 9.88 0.71
N SER A 45 22.35 10.95 0.85
CA SER A 45 23.56 10.97 1.68
C SER A 45 23.21 11.14 3.17
N ALA A 46 24.15 10.80 4.07
CA ALA A 46 23.94 11.03 5.50
C ALA A 46 23.70 12.52 5.81
N LEU A 47 24.37 13.42 5.09
CA LEU A 47 24.17 14.86 5.23
C LEU A 47 22.78 15.29 4.77
N GLU A 48 22.25 14.71 3.68
CA GLU A 48 20.88 14.99 3.24
C GLU A 48 19.84 14.54 4.28
N TYR A 49 20.05 13.40 4.96
CA TYR A 49 19.18 12.98 6.07
C TYR A 49 19.26 13.92 7.28
N VAL A 50 20.45 14.42 7.62
CA VAL A 50 20.61 15.43 8.68
C VAL A 50 19.92 16.73 8.29
N GLU A 51 20.11 17.20 7.05
CA GLU A 51 19.47 18.40 6.55
C GLU A 51 17.95 18.25 6.55
N LEU A 52 17.44 17.09 6.15
CA LEU A 52 16.01 16.80 6.17
C LEU A 52 15.45 16.74 7.60
N LEU A 53 16.21 16.20 8.56
CA LEU A 53 15.82 16.24 9.98
C LEU A 53 15.72 17.68 10.49
N LEU A 54 16.56 18.59 9.99
CA LEU A 54 16.55 20.00 10.38
C LEU A 54 15.48 20.82 9.64
N ARG A 55 15.18 20.51 8.37
CA ARG A 55 14.20 21.26 7.57
C ARG A 55 12.79 20.70 7.68
N ALA A 56 12.62 19.38 7.63
CA ALA A 56 11.33 18.71 7.63
C ALA A 56 11.28 17.52 8.61
N PRO A 57 11.49 17.75 9.92
CA PRO A 57 11.58 16.68 10.92
C PRO A 57 10.32 15.80 10.99
N LEU A 58 9.11 16.38 10.95
CA LEU A 58 7.88 15.59 11.00
C LEU A 58 7.74 14.67 9.80
N TYR A 59 8.03 15.18 8.59
CA TYR A 59 8.06 14.32 7.42
C TYR A 59 9.05 13.16 7.58
N LEU A 60 10.30 13.45 7.95
CA LEU A 60 11.33 12.41 8.05
C LEU A 60 10.97 11.37 9.12
N LEU A 61 10.55 11.82 10.31
CA LEU A 61 10.14 10.91 11.38
C LEU A 61 8.95 10.04 10.97
N GLY A 62 7.97 10.63 10.26
CA GLY A 62 6.82 9.90 9.74
C GLY A 62 7.22 8.86 8.70
N MET A 63 8.11 9.21 7.77
CA MET A 63 8.64 8.28 6.77
C MET A 63 9.43 7.13 7.40
N LEU A 64 10.28 7.41 8.39
CA LEU A 64 11.07 6.38 9.08
C LEU A 64 10.19 5.47 9.95
N ALA A 65 9.18 6.04 10.62
CA ALA A 65 8.20 5.25 11.36
C ALA A 65 7.40 4.36 10.40
N PHE A 66 6.86 4.92 9.31
CA PHE A 66 6.13 4.18 8.28
C PHE A 66 6.99 3.07 7.66
N GLN A 67 8.26 3.36 7.38
CA GLN A 67 9.23 2.39 6.89
C GLN A 67 9.41 1.23 7.87
N ALA A 68 9.56 1.51 9.17
CA ALA A 68 9.80 0.50 10.20
C ALA A 68 8.54 -0.34 10.51
N VAL A 69 7.36 0.26 10.52
CA VAL A 69 6.12 -0.41 10.94
C VAL A 69 5.29 -1.01 9.82
N ALA A 70 5.42 -0.48 8.59
CA ALA A 70 4.62 -0.90 7.44
C ALA A 70 5.49 -1.46 6.30
N TYR A 71 6.33 -0.65 5.66
CA TYR A 71 7.05 -1.09 4.45
C TYR A 71 8.00 -2.25 4.71
N SER A 72 8.90 -2.15 5.70
CA SER A 72 9.90 -3.19 5.93
C SER A 72 9.28 -4.54 6.31
N PRO A 73 8.28 -4.61 7.22
CA PRO A 73 7.55 -5.85 7.48
C PRO A 73 6.82 -6.43 6.26
N LEU A 74 6.17 -5.58 5.45
CA LEU A 74 5.46 -6.03 4.24
C LEU A 74 6.43 -6.56 3.18
N TYR A 75 7.53 -5.85 2.90
CA TYR A 75 8.56 -6.31 1.96
C TYR A 75 9.25 -7.57 2.46
N LEU A 76 9.51 -7.68 3.76
CA LEU A 76 10.04 -8.91 4.34
C LEU A 76 9.11 -10.10 4.10
N LEU A 77 7.80 -9.91 4.31
CA LEU A 77 6.79 -10.97 4.19
C LEU A 77 6.57 -11.41 2.74
N PHE A 78 6.46 -10.45 1.81
CA PHE A 78 6.06 -10.72 0.44
C PHE A 78 7.23 -10.81 -0.54
N ASN A 79 8.19 -9.88 -0.42
CA ASN A 79 9.30 -9.77 -1.37
C ASN A 79 10.51 -10.61 -0.91
N ARG A 80 10.52 -11.02 0.36
CA ARG A 80 11.70 -11.60 1.04
C ARG A 80 12.93 -10.73 0.81
N ASP A 81 12.77 -9.42 0.83
CA ASP A 81 13.81 -8.40 0.71
C ASP A 81 13.32 -7.12 1.42
N LEU A 82 14.14 -6.08 1.52
CA LEU A 82 13.71 -4.75 1.98
C LEU A 82 13.55 -3.76 0.81
N PHE A 83 13.64 -4.25 -0.42
CA PHE A 83 13.36 -3.49 -1.63
C PHE A 83 12.01 -3.90 -2.22
N GLN A 84 11.40 -2.95 -2.90
CA GLN A 84 10.16 -3.12 -3.66
C GLN A 84 10.30 -4.12 -4.80
N THR A 85 9.18 -4.75 -5.15
CA THR A 85 9.12 -5.90 -6.07
C THR A 85 9.67 -5.57 -7.44
N GLU A 86 9.32 -4.40 -7.98
CA GLU A 86 9.75 -3.93 -9.28
C GLU A 86 11.27 -3.74 -9.39
N LEU A 87 11.95 -3.27 -8.33
CA LEU A 87 13.40 -3.14 -8.34
C LEU A 87 14.08 -4.50 -8.31
N VAL A 88 13.55 -5.43 -7.50
CA VAL A 88 14.05 -6.81 -7.45
C VAL A 88 13.84 -7.49 -8.81
N ALA A 89 12.69 -7.28 -9.44
CA ALA A 89 12.36 -7.86 -10.73
C ALA A 89 13.22 -7.28 -11.86
N ALA A 90 13.34 -5.97 -11.96
CA ALA A 90 14.14 -5.30 -13.00
C ALA A 90 15.61 -5.73 -12.97
N ARG A 91 16.22 -5.82 -11.77
CA ARG A 91 17.60 -6.30 -11.63
C ARG A 91 17.77 -7.74 -12.14
N ARG A 92 16.83 -8.63 -11.81
CA ARG A 92 16.86 -10.03 -12.30
C ARG A 92 16.71 -10.10 -13.82
N VAL A 93 15.83 -9.30 -14.40
CA VAL A 93 15.65 -9.27 -15.87
C VAL A 93 16.94 -8.84 -16.56
N VAL A 94 17.65 -7.85 -16.00
CA VAL A 94 18.91 -7.32 -16.55
C VAL A 94 20.08 -8.29 -16.33
N ASP A 95 20.10 -9.04 -15.24
CA ASP A 95 21.08 -10.10 -15.03
C ASP A 95 20.91 -11.25 -16.04
N ASP A 96 19.67 -11.50 -16.49
CA ASP A 96 19.32 -12.58 -17.42
C ASP A 96 19.30 -12.15 -18.90
N HIS A 97 19.13 -10.86 -19.19
CA HIS A 97 19.04 -10.27 -20.53
C HIS A 97 19.86 -8.97 -20.62
N ASP A 98 20.61 -8.78 -21.71
CA ASP A 98 21.46 -7.61 -21.94
C ASP A 98 20.65 -6.36 -22.33
N VAL A 99 19.82 -5.88 -21.40
CA VAL A 99 18.98 -4.68 -21.55
C VAL A 99 19.47 -3.60 -20.59
N ALA A 100 19.59 -2.36 -21.07
CA ALA A 100 20.06 -1.25 -20.23
C ALA A 100 19.08 -0.94 -19.10
N LEU A 101 19.58 -0.72 -17.87
CA LEU A 101 18.76 -0.36 -16.71
C LEU A 101 19.12 1.02 -16.17
N HIS A 102 18.14 1.91 -16.15
CA HIS A 102 18.30 3.30 -15.74
C HIS A 102 17.32 3.66 -14.63
N ALA A 103 17.83 4.17 -13.52
CA ALA A 103 17.00 4.78 -12.48
C ALA A 103 16.51 6.16 -12.97
N VAL A 104 15.22 6.48 -12.83
CA VAL A 104 14.65 7.74 -13.34
C VAL A 104 13.96 8.60 -12.29
N ASP A 105 13.74 8.10 -11.09
CA ASP A 105 12.98 8.82 -10.08
C ASP A 105 13.86 9.76 -9.23
N ASP A 106 13.22 10.76 -8.64
CA ASP A 106 13.83 11.61 -7.61
C ASP A 106 13.54 11.07 -6.22
N HIS A 107 14.54 11.12 -5.34
CA HIS A 107 14.27 10.80 -3.95
C HIS A 107 13.23 11.79 -3.38
N PRO A 108 12.10 11.34 -2.80
CA PRO A 108 11.06 12.23 -2.27
C PRO A 108 11.61 13.28 -1.29
N ASN A 109 12.60 12.88 -0.48
CA ASN A 109 13.38 13.74 0.41
C ASN A 109 13.95 15.00 -0.24
N ARG A 110 14.51 14.92 -1.46
CA ARG A 110 15.15 16.08 -2.11
C ARG A 110 14.15 17.19 -2.42
N GLN A 111 12.93 16.82 -2.80
CA GLN A 111 11.87 17.78 -3.08
C GLN A 111 11.51 18.62 -1.85
N LEU A 112 11.60 18.03 -0.65
CA LEU A 112 11.33 18.74 0.60
C LEU A 112 12.47 19.65 1.03
N LEU A 113 13.70 19.34 0.61
CA LEU A 113 14.86 20.21 0.84
C LEU A 113 14.76 21.50 -0.01
N GLU A 114 14.12 21.45 -1.18
CA GLU A 114 13.81 22.62 -2.02
C GLU A 114 12.68 23.51 -1.47
N GLY A 115 11.99 23.08 -0.40
CA GLY A 115 10.88 23.80 0.21
C GLY A 115 11.26 25.17 0.80
N ASN A 116 10.29 26.07 0.90
CA ASN A 116 10.48 27.39 1.51
C ASN A 116 10.42 27.35 3.05
N LEU A 117 10.83 28.46 3.69
CA LEU A 117 10.89 28.58 5.15
C LEU A 117 9.56 28.24 5.86
N VAL A 118 8.42 28.54 5.22
CA VAL A 118 7.09 28.26 5.80
C VAL A 118 6.88 26.77 5.98
N HIS A 119 7.31 25.94 5.02
CA HIS A 119 7.23 24.49 5.14
C HIS A 119 8.07 23.96 6.30
N SER A 120 9.27 24.52 6.48
CA SER A 120 10.15 24.15 7.60
C SER A 120 9.54 24.56 8.95
N LEU A 121 9.02 25.78 9.05
CA LEU A 121 8.32 26.24 10.26
C LEU A 121 7.10 25.39 10.59
N ALA A 122 6.32 24.98 9.58
CA ALA A 122 5.18 24.09 9.78
C ALA A 122 5.60 22.70 10.29
N ASN A 123 6.72 22.14 9.81
CA ASN A 123 7.25 20.89 10.33
C ASN A 123 7.73 21.04 11.79
N TRP A 124 8.27 22.19 12.17
CA TRP A 124 8.70 22.43 13.55
C TRP A 124 7.55 22.79 14.51
N ALA A 125 6.38 23.19 14.00
CA ALA A 125 5.28 23.71 14.80
C ALA A 125 4.78 22.73 15.88
N LEU A 126 4.82 21.41 15.64
CA LEU A 126 4.47 20.40 16.64
C LEU A 126 5.70 19.88 17.41
N LEU A 127 6.86 19.81 16.75
CA LEU A 127 8.05 19.22 17.37
C LEU A 127 8.73 20.17 18.37
N ALA A 128 8.80 21.48 18.07
CA ALA A 128 9.46 22.44 18.96
C ALA A 128 8.76 22.56 20.33
N PRO A 129 7.41 22.68 20.42
CA PRO A 129 6.73 22.63 21.71
C PRO A 129 6.93 21.29 22.44
N ALA A 130 6.91 20.17 21.73
CA ALA A 130 7.15 18.86 22.33
C ALA A 130 8.55 18.74 22.94
N LEU A 131 9.58 19.26 22.25
CA LEU A 131 10.94 19.33 22.77
C LEU A 131 11.06 20.24 24.01
N ALA A 132 10.30 21.34 24.05
CA ALA A 132 10.27 22.22 25.21
C ALA A 132 9.56 21.58 26.42
N LEU A 133 8.50 20.80 26.18
CA LEU A 133 7.75 20.08 27.21
C LEU A 133 8.55 18.90 27.78
N GLU A 134 9.19 18.11 26.91
CA GLU A 134 9.90 16.89 27.30
C GLU A 134 11.31 16.83 26.68
N PRO A 135 12.29 17.59 27.21
CA PRO A 135 13.62 17.77 26.61
C PRO A 135 14.50 16.51 26.64
N VAL A 136 14.07 15.44 27.30
CA VAL A 136 14.80 14.16 27.37
C VAL A 136 14.06 13.07 26.59
N ARG A 137 12.78 12.85 26.89
CA ARG A 137 12.01 11.74 26.31
C ARG A 137 11.74 11.93 24.82
N VAL A 138 11.45 13.16 24.36
CA VAL A 138 11.22 13.43 22.93
C VAL A 138 12.49 13.17 22.10
N PRO A 139 13.68 13.70 22.46
CA PRO A 139 14.92 13.36 21.73
C PRO A 139 15.27 11.86 21.74
N VAL A 140 15.05 11.16 22.85
CA VAL A 140 15.27 9.71 22.90
C VAL A 140 14.30 8.98 21.96
N GLY A 141 13.02 9.38 21.93
CA GLY A 141 12.03 8.85 21.00
C GLY A 141 12.42 9.09 19.53
N ILE A 142 12.89 10.29 19.20
CA ILE A 142 13.45 10.62 17.87
C ILE A 142 14.57 9.65 17.51
N GLY A 143 15.55 9.48 18.42
CA GLY A 143 16.68 8.58 18.21
C GLY A 143 16.24 7.14 17.95
N LEU A 144 15.28 6.63 18.72
CA LEU A 144 14.71 5.30 18.54
C LEU A 144 14.05 5.14 17.16
N VAL A 145 13.22 6.09 16.73
CA VAL A 145 12.56 6.04 15.41
C VAL A 145 13.60 6.12 14.28
N VAL A 146 14.59 7.00 14.41
CA VAL A 146 15.64 7.18 13.41
C VAL A 146 16.45 5.90 13.24
N VAL A 147 16.91 5.31 14.34
CA VAL A 147 17.67 4.04 14.31
C VAL A 147 16.79 2.91 13.78
N SER A 148 15.53 2.82 14.23
CA SER A 148 14.59 1.76 13.83
C SER A 148 14.28 1.77 12.33
N GLY A 149 14.10 2.96 11.74
CA GLY A 149 13.79 3.10 10.31
C GLY A 149 15.03 3.00 9.41
N LEU A 150 16.18 3.57 9.82
CA LEU A 150 17.36 3.64 8.96
C LEU A 150 18.25 2.40 9.03
N LEU A 151 18.43 1.80 10.21
CA LEU A 151 19.43 0.76 10.40
C LEU A 151 19.22 -0.46 9.49
N PRO A 152 18.00 -1.05 9.36
CA PRO A 152 17.77 -2.17 8.44
C PRO A 152 18.12 -1.81 6.99
N VAL A 153 17.75 -0.60 6.55
CA VAL A 153 17.99 -0.13 5.18
C VAL A 153 19.49 0.07 4.92
N LEU A 154 20.22 0.67 5.86
CA LEU A 154 21.67 0.86 5.73
C LEU A 154 22.44 -0.47 5.71
N VAL A 155 22.04 -1.42 6.57
CA VAL A 155 22.63 -2.78 6.57
C VAL A 155 22.34 -3.49 5.25
N ARG A 156 21.12 -3.35 4.70
CA ARG A 156 20.75 -3.90 3.40
C ARG A 156 21.55 -3.29 2.24
N ARG A 157 21.80 -1.98 2.28
CA ARG A 157 22.60 -1.26 1.27
C ARG A 157 24.06 -1.72 1.24
N ARG A 158 24.61 -2.19 2.36
CA ARG A 158 25.95 -2.81 2.43
C ARG A 158 26.00 -4.27 1.98
N GLY A 159 24.90 -4.83 1.46
CA GLY A 159 24.84 -6.20 0.96
C GLY A 159 24.48 -7.26 2.02
N HIS A 160 24.31 -6.89 3.29
CA HIS A 160 23.96 -7.83 4.35
C HIS A 160 22.45 -8.11 4.41
N ARG A 161 21.92 -8.78 3.39
CA ARG A 161 20.48 -9.06 3.23
C ARG A 161 19.84 -9.71 4.45
N TYR A 162 20.40 -10.83 4.94
CA TYR A 162 19.81 -11.57 6.06
C TYR A 162 19.87 -10.82 7.40
N ALA A 163 20.97 -10.08 7.65
CA ALA A 163 21.09 -9.26 8.84
C ALA A 163 20.05 -8.12 8.84
N ALA A 164 19.84 -7.49 7.68
CA ALA A 164 18.83 -6.45 7.53
C ALA A 164 17.41 -6.96 7.81
N MET A 165 17.08 -8.17 7.36
CA MET A 165 15.79 -8.81 7.65
C MET A 165 15.61 -9.12 9.14
N ALA A 166 16.67 -9.62 9.80
CA ALA A 166 16.65 -9.90 11.24
C ALA A 166 16.45 -8.63 12.09
N LEU A 167 16.80 -7.46 11.54
CA LEU A 167 16.60 -6.17 12.20
C LEU A 167 15.17 -5.60 12.04
N VAL A 168 14.34 -6.14 11.14
CA VAL A 168 12.97 -5.62 10.94
C VAL A 168 12.12 -5.73 12.21
N PRO A 169 12.05 -6.88 12.92
CA PRO A 169 11.31 -6.97 14.18
C PRO A 169 11.88 -6.03 15.27
N VAL A 170 13.20 -5.82 15.27
CA VAL A 170 13.88 -4.91 16.21
C VAL A 170 13.49 -3.46 15.91
N GLY A 171 13.46 -3.07 14.64
CA GLY A 171 12.99 -1.75 14.22
C GLY A 171 11.52 -1.51 14.57
N PHE A 172 10.66 -2.50 14.35
CA PHE A 172 9.26 -2.43 14.79
C PHE A 172 9.16 -2.22 16.30
N ALA A 173 9.88 -3.02 17.09
CA ALA A 173 9.90 -2.91 18.55
C ALA A 173 10.47 -1.57 19.02
N GLY A 174 11.46 -1.02 18.33
CA GLY A 174 12.04 0.30 18.64
C GLY A 174 11.06 1.45 18.43
N VAL A 175 10.21 1.40 17.40
CA VAL A 175 9.12 2.38 17.23
C VAL A 175 8.08 2.23 18.33
N VAL A 176 7.68 1.00 18.68
CA VAL A 176 6.75 0.75 19.80
C VAL A 176 7.32 1.29 21.11
N ALA A 177 8.61 1.06 21.38
CA ALA A 177 9.30 1.59 22.56
C ALA A 177 9.34 3.11 22.57
N ALA A 178 9.58 3.76 21.42
CA ALA A 178 9.58 5.21 21.30
C ALA A 178 8.20 5.80 21.66
N ILE A 179 7.13 5.15 21.23
CA ILE A 179 5.76 5.55 21.51
C ILE A 179 5.41 5.33 23.00
N ALA A 180 5.85 4.21 23.58
CA ALA A 180 5.63 3.91 24.99
C ALA A 180 6.43 4.82 25.94
N LEU A 181 7.50 5.47 25.44
CA LEU A 181 8.36 6.35 26.23
C LEU A 181 7.67 7.66 26.63
N SER A 182 6.80 8.19 25.77
CA SER A 182 6.19 9.51 25.96
C SER A 182 4.91 9.66 25.14
N ASN A 183 3.82 10.04 25.80
CA ASN A 183 2.57 10.39 25.13
C ASN A 183 2.74 11.63 24.24
N VAL A 184 3.55 12.60 24.68
CA VAL A 184 3.87 13.80 23.89
C VAL A 184 4.58 13.40 22.59
N PHE A 185 5.59 12.54 22.68
CA PHE A 185 6.30 12.06 21.49
C PHE A 185 5.41 11.22 20.57
N ALA A 186 4.54 10.39 21.13
CA ALA A 186 3.62 9.58 20.35
C ALA A 186 2.62 10.43 19.53
N VAL A 187 2.08 11.51 20.10
CA VAL A 187 1.23 12.47 19.36
C VAL A 187 2.03 13.11 18.22
N VAL A 188 3.28 13.52 18.48
CA VAL A 188 4.18 14.04 17.45
C VAL A 188 4.42 13.01 16.36
N LEU A 189 4.67 11.75 16.72
CA LEU A 189 4.94 10.67 15.77
C LEU A 189 3.71 10.31 14.93
N PHE A 190 2.51 10.37 15.52
CA PHE A 190 1.27 10.20 14.78
C PHE A 190 1.06 11.33 13.78
N ALA A 191 1.24 12.58 14.20
CA ALA A 191 1.16 13.72 13.29
C ALA A 191 2.22 13.64 12.18
N ALA A 192 3.45 13.22 12.52
CA ALA A 192 4.53 12.96 11.59
C ALA A 192 4.13 11.91 10.54
N LEU A 193 3.52 10.80 10.95
CA LEU A 193 3.01 9.76 10.05
C LEU A 193 1.96 10.32 9.08
N VAL A 194 1.01 11.12 9.57
CA VAL A 194 -0.01 11.77 8.73
C VAL A 194 0.65 12.72 7.73
N VAL A 195 1.59 13.55 8.16
CA VAL A 195 2.34 14.47 7.29
C VAL A 195 3.09 13.69 6.21
N ALA A 196 3.76 12.59 6.56
CA ALA A 196 4.47 11.74 5.62
C ALA A 196 3.53 11.14 4.57
N LEU A 197 2.41 10.54 4.98
CA LEU A 197 1.42 9.94 4.07
C LEU A 197 0.83 10.98 3.12
N VAL A 198 0.39 12.14 3.64
CA VAL A 198 -0.14 13.22 2.81
C VAL A 198 0.90 13.74 1.82
N THR A 199 2.17 13.82 2.24
CA THR A 199 3.25 14.28 1.37
C THR A 199 3.53 13.28 0.25
N ILE A 200 3.53 11.97 0.52
CA ILE A 200 3.68 10.92 -0.51
C ILE A 200 2.62 11.10 -1.62
N PHE A 201 1.35 11.26 -1.25
CA PHE A 201 0.28 11.39 -2.24
C PHE A 201 0.32 12.70 -3.01
N ARG A 202 0.80 13.79 -2.39
CA ARG A 202 0.90 15.10 -3.05
C ARG A 202 2.07 15.24 -4.02
N THR A 203 3.07 14.36 -3.96
CA THR A 203 4.25 14.44 -4.82
C THR A 203 4.19 13.53 -6.04
N VAL A 204 3.14 12.72 -6.18
CA VAL A 204 2.97 11.76 -7.28
C VAL A 204 3.09 12.43 -8.65
N ASP A 205 2.33 13.51 -8.90
CA ASP A 205 2.30 14.17 -10.21
C ASP A 205 3.67 14.74 -10.61
N ARG A 206 4.34 15.42 -9.68
CA ARG A 206 5.67 15.99 -9.92
C ARG A 206 6.73 14.89 -10.14
N ARG A 207 6.62 13.76 -9.44
CA ARG A 207 7.50 12.58 -9.68
C ARG A 207 7.24 11.97 -11.05
N ASN A 208 5.98 11.84 -11.47
CA ASN A 208 5.65 11.37 -12.81
C ASN A 208 6.31 12.24 -13.88
N GLU A 209 6.23 13.56 -13.74
CA GLU A 209 6.85 14.49 -14.68
C GLU A 209 8.39 14.32 -14.73
N ALA A 210 9.04 14.23 -13.57
CA ALA A 210 10.49 14.04 -13.50
C ALA A 210 10.94 12.71 -14.14
N MET A 211 10.21 11.62 -13.88
CA MET A 211 10.49 10.30 -14.45
C MET A 211 10.34 10.29 -15.97
N VAL A 212 9.23 10.82 -16.49
CA VAL A 212 8.96 10.86 -17.94
C VAL A 212 10.00 11.74 -18.65
N GLU A 213 10.32 12.91 -18.11
CA GLU A 213 11.28 13.82 -18.74
C GLU A 213 12.72 13.26 -18.71
N ARG A 214 13.09 12.49 -17.69
CA ARG A 214 14.37 11.77 -17.67
C ARG A 214 14.41 10.62 -18.65
N ALA A 215 13.37 9.78 -18.67
CA ALA A 215 13.25 8.69 -19.63
C ALA A 215 13.35 9.21 -21.07
N ARG A 216 12.65 10.31 -21.39
CA ARG A 216 12.70 10.98 -22.70
C ARG A 216 14.10 11.46 -23.06
N ARG A 217 14.79 12.13 -22.12
CA ARG A 217 16.16 12.62 -22.36
C ARG A 217 17.16 11.48 -22.55
N LEU A 218 17.15 10.48 -21.66
CA LEU A 218 18.02 9.32 -21.78
C LEU A 218 17.78 8.54 -23.07
N SER A 219 16.51 8.39 -23.48
CA SER A 219 16.19 7.74 -24.76
C SER A 219 16.75 8.52 -25.95
N ALA A 220 16.72 9.85 -25.91
CA ALA A 220 17.29 10.68 -26.96
C ALA A 220 18.83 10.67 -26.96
N ASP A 221 19.45 10.66 -25.78
CA ASP A 221 20.91 10.70 -25.61
C ASP A 221 21.57 9.36 -25.99
N GLU A 222 20.95 8.24 -25.59
CA GLU A 222 21.45 6.88 -25.81
C GLU A 222 20.88 6.22 -27.09
N GLY A 223 19.90 6.85 -27.75
CA GLY A 223 19.28 6.34 -28.98
C GLY A 223 18.34 5.16 -28.78
N TYR A 224 17.58 5.14 -27.68
CA TYR A 224 16.54 4.13 -27.43
C TYR A 224 15.26 4.49 -28.19
N ASP A 225 14.80 3.56 -29.03
CA ASP A 225 13.58 3.72 -29.84
C ASP A 225 12.37 3.10 -29.13
N ASP A 226 12.56 2.06 -28.32
CA ASP A 226 11.52 1.43 -27.50
C ASP A 226 12.03 1.13 -26.09
N ALA A 227 11.50 1.86 -25.11
CA ALA A 227 11.86 1.70 -23.71
C ALA A 227 10.66 1.35 -22.84
N VAL A 228 10.91 0.59 -21.78
CA VAL A 228 9.90 0.24 -20.78
C VAL A 228 10.13 1.04 -19.50
N ILE A 229 9.10 1.71 -18.99
CA ILE A 229 9.15 2.39 -17.68
C ILE A 229 8.38 1.59 -16.63
N VAL A 230 9.10 1.10 -15.64
CA VAL A 230 8.60 0.25 -14.56
C VAL A 230 8.34 1.12 -13.33
N THR A 231 7.08 1.22 -12.91
CA THR A 231 6.64 2.06 -11.79
C THR A 231 5.63 1.33 -10.90
N GLY A 232 5.39 1.87 -9.72
CA GLY A 232 4.23 1.52 -8.91
C GLY A 232 2.94 1.87 -9.65
N LYS A 233 1.88 1.07 -9.50
CA LYS A 233 0.59 1.31 -10.17
C LYS A 233 0.05 2.75 -10.02
N ALA A 234 0.34 3.39 -8.89
CA ALA A 234 -0.03 4.78 -8.60
C ALA A 234 0.47 5.80 -9.64
N HIS A 235 1.56 5.48 -10.35
CA HIS A 235 2.22 6.36 -11.28
C HIS A 235 1.76 6.16 -12.74
N VAL A 236 1.17 5.00 -13.07
CA VAL A 236 0.94 4.59 -14.47
C VAL A 236 0.07 5.57 -15.25
N GLY A 237 -1.08 5.98 -14.70
CA GLY A 237 -1.99 6.90 -15.41
C GLY A 237 -1.33 8.23 -15.74
N GLY A 238 -0.67 8.84 -14.74
CA GLY A 238 0.07 10.08 -14.92
C GLY A 238 1.25 9.95 -15.89
N VAL A 239 1.99 8.84 -15.83
CA VAL A 239 3.09 8.54 -16.77
C VAL A 239 2.58 8.41 -18.20
N VAL A 240 1.45 7.70 -18.43
CA VAL A 240 0.85 7.57 -19.77
C VAL A 240 0.46 8.93 -20.33
N GLN A 241 -0.26 9.74 -19.53
CA GLN A 241 -0.70 11.06 -19.95
C GLN A 241 0.48 11.96 -20.29
N LEU A 242 1.46 12.06 -19.39
CA LEU A 242 2.66 12.88 -19.58
C LEU A 242 3.50 12.40 -20.76
N ALA A 243 3.61 11.09 -20.99
CA ALA A 243 4.34 10.55 -22.15
C ALA A 243 3.69 11.00 -23.47
N ARG A 244 2.36 10.90 -23.57
CA ARG A 244 1.59 11.35 -24.74
C ARG A 244 1.71 12.87 -24.93
N ASP A 245 1.56 13.65 -23.86
CA ASP A 245 1.70 15.11 -23.89
C ASP A 245 3.10 15.56 -24.36
N ARG A 246 4.12 14.74 -24.10
CA ARG A 246 5.52 14.97 -24.53
C ARG A 246 5.84 14.36 -25.89
N GLY A 247 4.84 13.84 -26.61
CA GLY A 247 4.98 13.31 -27.96
C GLY A 247 5.61 11.91 -28.05
N LEU A 248 5.66 11.15 -26.96
CA LEU A 248 6.10 9.76 -26.97
C LEU A 248 4.95 8.83 -27.39
N ALA A 249 5.28 7.76 -28.12
CA ALA A 249 4.32 6.71 -28.40
C ALA A 249 4.12 5.84 -27.16
N VAL A 250 2.88 5.48 -26.84
CA VAL A 250 2.55 4.54 -25.75
C VAL A 250 1.78 3.37 -26.36
N PRO A 251 2.47 2.42 -27.02
CA PRO A 251 1.82 1.37 -27.80
C PRO A 251 1.17 0.29 -26.93
N SER A 252 1.65 0.14 -25.69
CA SER A 252 1.06 -0.79 -24.73
C SER A 252 1.39 -0.38 -23.29
N VAL A 253 0.48 -0.73 -22.38
CA VAL A 253 0.63 -0.57 -20.94
C VAL A 253 0.40 -1.93 -20.29
N HIS A 254 1.34 -2.39 -19.47
CA HIS A 254 1.15 -3.62 -18.68
C HIS A 254 0.81 -3.28 -17.24
N LEU A 255 -0.26 -3.88 -16.70
CA LEU A 255 -0.66 -3.77 -15.30
C LEU A 255 -0.54 -5.13 -14.63
N SER A 256 0.47 -5.27 -13.78
CA SER A 256 0.74 -6.50 -13.03
C SER A 256 -0.33 -6.71 -11.94
N ASN A 257 -0.93 -7.88 -11.85
CA ASN A 257 -1.98 -8.17 -10.86
C ASN A 257 -1.42 -8.87 -9.63
N TRP A 258 -1.84 -8.51 -8.42
CA TRP A 258 -1.29 -9.17 -7.24
C TRP A 258 -1.51 -10.70 -7.27
N ARG A 259 -0.41 -11.47 -7.34
CA ARG A 259 -0.39 -12.94 -7.31
C ARG A 259 -1.21 -13.59 -8.43
N GLY A 260 -1.49 -12.85 -9.49
CA GLY A 260 -2.11 -13.32 -10.71
C GLY A 260 -1.48 -12.66 -11.91
N ASP A 261 -1.70 -13.24 -13.09
CA ASP A 261 -1.10 -12.68 -14.30
C ASP A 261 -1.64 -11.27 -14.58
N GLY A 262 -0.72 -10.37 -14.89
CA GLY A 262 -1.01 -9.00 -15.31
C GLY A 262 -1.70 -8.95 -16.68
N THR A 263 -2.24 -7.77 -17.00
CA THR A 263 -2.92 -7.52 -18.27
C THR A 263 -2.19 -6.45 -19.06
N THR A 264 -2.00 -6.71 -20.35
CA THR A 264 -1.43 -5.73 -21.29
C THR A 264 -2.56 -5.08 -22.07
N HIS A 265 -2.57 -3.75 -22.09
CA HIS A 265 -3.58 -2.91 -22.76
C HIS A 265 -2.91 -2.18 -23.92
N ALA A 266 -3.43 -2.34 -25.15
CA ALA A 266 -2.98 -1.56 -26.31
C ALA A 266 -3.55 -0.13 -26.26
N ASP A 267 -4.84 -0.01 -25.98
CA ASP A 267 -5.56 1.27 -25.90
C ASP A 267 -5.86 1.63 -24.44
N PHE A 268 -4.81 2.00 -23.70
CA PHE A 268 -4.97 2.47 -22.32
C PHE A 268 -5.37 3.96 -22.30
N GLU A 269 -6.59 4.28 -21.89
CA GLU A 269 -6.98 5.66 -21.62
C GLU A 269 -6.73 5.99 -20.15
N ALA A 270 -5.85 6.97 -19.89
CA ALA A 270 -5.67 7.51 -18.57
C ALA A 270 -6.93 8.30 -18.22
N SER A 271 -7.79 7.75 -17.36
CA SER A 271 -8.90 8.54 -16.83
C SER A 271 -8.33 9.63 -15.93
N GLU A 272 -9.00 10.78 -15.81
CA GLU A 272 -8.49 12.08 -15.30
C GLU A 272 -7.95 12.09 -13.84
N ARG A 273 -7.83 10.92 -13.21
CA ARG A 273 -6.97 10.53 -12.08
C ARG A 273 -7.11 9.02 -11.92
N ASP A 274 -6.24 8.23 -12.53
CA ASP A 274 -6.07 6.84 -12.10
C ASP A 274 -5.30 6.82 -10.77
N ASP A 275 -5.99 7.31 -9.73
CA ASP A 275 -5.69 7.09 -8.31
C ASP A 275 -5.55 5.59 -8.09
N VAL A 276 -4.34 5.01 -8.10
CA VAL A 276 -4.04 3.71 -7.44
C VAL A 276 -5.15 2.64 -7.50
N ASP A 277 -5.88 2.45 -8.60
CA ASP A 277 -7.07 1.57 -8.59
C ASP A 277 -7.95 1.69 -7.30
N LEU A 278 -8.16 2.92 -6.82
CA LEU A 278 -9.34 3.27 -6.04
C LEU A 278 -10.35 3.79 -7.08
N PRO A 279 -11.47 3.09 -7.30
CA PRO A 279 -12.39 3.38 -8.40
C PRO A 279 -12.79 4.86 -8.45
N ASN A 280 -12.88 5.46 -9.63
CA ASN A 280 -13.15 6.89 -9.83
C ASN A 280 -14.18 7.54 -8.89
N ALA A 281 -13.95 8.80 -8.53
CA ALA A 281 -14.77 9.58 -7.58
C ALA A 281 -16.22 9.89 -7.96
N ARG A 282 -16.69 9.36 -9.08
CA ARG A 282 -18.10 9.35 -9.45
C ARG A 282 -18.71 7.94 -9.62
N ASP A 283 -17.91 6.88 -9.46
CA ASP A 283 -18.33 5.49 -9.72
C ASP A 283 -18.06 4.52 -8.54
N PHE A 284 -17.83 5.06 -7.34
CA PHE A 284 -17.59 4.28 -6.10
C PHE A 284 -18.77 3.43 -5.60
N ARG A 285 -19.88 3.38 -6.34
CA ARG A 285 -20.98 2.46 -6.08
C ARG A 285 -21.11 1.35 -7.11
N THR A 286 -20.27 1.32 -8.13
CA THR A 286 -20.30 0.22 -9.08
C THR A 286 -19.67 -0.99 -8.40
N PRO A 287 -20.44 -2.06 -8.13
CA PRO A 287 -19.88 -3.23 -7.48
C PRO A 287 -18.81 -3.83 -8.38
N PRO A 288 -17.61 -4.13 -7.87
CA PRO A 288 -16.57 -4.71 -8.70
C PRO A 288 -17.07 -6.07 -9.19
N ALA A 289 -16.77 -6.41 -10.44
CA ALA A 289 -17.13 -7.71 -11.00
C ALA A 289 -16.64 -8.82 -10.06
N VAL A 290 -17.50 -9.79 -9.76
CA VAL A 290 -17.28 -10.86 -8.79
C VAL A 290 -17.22 -12.21 -9.50
N VAL A 291 -16.36 -13.12 -9.03
CA VAL A 291 -16.37 -14.51 -9.52
C VAL A 291 -17.50 -15.28 -8.83
N PRO A 292 -18.58 -15.67 -9.53
CA PRO A 292 -19.70 -16.39 -8.93
C PRO A 292 -19.22 -17.72 -8.33
N GLY A 293 -19.76 -18.12 -7.17
CA GLY A 293 -19.42 -19.39 -6.52
C GLY A 293 -18.05 -19.43 -5.81
N SER A 294 -17.28 -18.32 -5.83
CA SER A 294 -15.95 -18.26 -5.21
C SER A 294 -15.95 -18.19 -3.69
N GLU A 295 -17.10 -17.96 -3.04
CA GLU A 295 -17.25 -17.83 -1.58
C GLU A 295 -16.71 -19.05 -0.81
N ARG A 296 -16.74 -20.24 -1.41
CA ARG A 296 -16.19 -21.47 -0.82
C ARG A 296 -14.66 -21.53 -0.80
N THR A 297 -13.99 -20.75 -1.65
CA THR A 297 -12.52 -20.80 -1.85
C THR A 297 -11.76 -19.68 -1.15
N VAL A 298 -12.45 -18.68 -0.60
CA VAL A 298 -11.81 -17.48 -0.04
C VAL A 298 -11.35 -17.63 1.41
N LEU A 299 -11.66 -18.72 2.11
CA LEU A 299 -11.44 -18.82 3.56
C LEU A 299 -9.97 -18.57 3.96
N GLY A 300 -9.01 -19.20 3.28
CA GLY A 300 -7.59 -18.97 3.54
C GLY A 300 -7.16 -17.53 3.27
N ARG A 301 -7.63 -16.94 2.15
CA ARG A 301 -7.36 -15.53 1.81
C ARG A 301 -7.97 -14.57 2.83
N ARG A 302 -9.15 -14.91 3.37
CA ARG A 302 -9.82 -14.14 4.42
C ARG A 302 -9.04 -14.16 5.73
N ALA A 303 -8.43 -15.30 6.09
CA ALA A 303 -7.59 -15.38 7.27
C ALA A 303 -6.36 -14.48 7.16
N VAL A 304 -5.68 -14.50 6.01
CA VAL A 304 -4.52 -13.63 5.75
C VAL A 304 -4.94 -12.15 5.69
N ALA A 305 -6.05 -11.83 5.02
CA ALA A 305 -6.61 -10.48 5.00
C ALA A 305 -6.93 -9.98 6.42
N ALA A 306 -7.51 -10.84 7.27
CA ALA A 306 -7.80 -10.52 8.66
C ALA A 306 -6.53 -10.28 9.48
N LEU A 307 -5.43 -10.99 9.21
CA LEU A 307 -4.15 -10.74 9.88
C LEU A 307 -3.58 -9.36 9.51
N VAL A 308 -3.61 -8.99 8.22
CA VAL A 308 -3.16 -7.66 7.79
C VAL A 308 -4.03 -6.57 8.41
N ASP A 309 -5.36 -6.74 8.34
CA ASP A 309 -6.29 -5.80 8.94
C ASP A 309 -6.10 -5.70 10.46
N LEU A 310 -5.78 -6.81 11.15
CA LEU A 310 -5.49 -6.82 12.58
C LEU A 310 -4.24 -6.01 12.93
N VAL A 311 -3.17 -6.12 12.14
CA VAL A 311 -1.95 -5.32 12.34
C VAL A 311 -2.25 -3.84 12.14
N LEU A 312 -2.99 -3.48 11.09
CA LEU A 312 -3.36 -2.09 10.81
C LEU A 312 -4.29 -1.51 11.87
N ALA A 313 -5.38 -2.20 12.19
CA ALA A 313 -6.33 -1.79 13.21
C ALA A 313 -5.72 -1.80 14.62
N GLY A 314 -4.84 -2.76 14.91
CA GLY A 314 -4.08 -2.81 16.16
C GLY A 314 -3.09 -1.64 16.30
N THR A 315 -2.46 -1.25 15.20
CA THR A 315 -1.61 -0.05 15.16
C THR A 315 -2.45 1.21 15.41
N LEU A 316 -3.59 1.35 14.73
CA LEU A 316 -4.53 2.46 14.96
C LEU A 316 -5.04 2.51 16.40
N TRP A 317 -5.35 1.34 16.97
CA TRP A 317 -5.78 1.23 18.36
C TRP A 317 -4.68 1.67 19.32
N PHE A 318 -3.46 1.19 19.13
CA PHE A 318 -2.33 1.57 19.98
C PHE A 318 -2.05 3.08 19.87
N MET A 319 -2.07 3.65 18.66
CA MET A 319 -1.96 5.10 18.46
C MET A 319 -3.07 5.86 19.19
N GLY A 320 -4.32 5.41 19.05
CA GLY A 320 -5.46 6.05 19.70
C GLY A 320 -5.41 5.93 21.23
N LEU A 321 -4.89 4.83 21.76
CA LEU A 321 -4.73 4.63 23.20
C LEU A 321 -3.70 5.61 23.76
N VAL A 322 -2.56 5.75 23.07
CA VAL A 322 -1.52 6.68 23.51
C VAL A 322 -1.99 8.14 23.38
N ALA A 323 -2.73 8.47 22.33
CA ALA A 323 -3.38 9.77 22.21
C ALA A 323 -4.40 10.01 23.34
N LEU A 324 -5.21 9.01 23.70
CA LEU A 324 -6.16 9.10 24.80
C LEU A 324 -5.44 9.36 26.13
N VAL A 325 -4.39 8.60 26.46
CA VAL A 325 -3.61 8.82 27.68
C VAL A 325 -2.92 10.19 27.65
N GLY A 326 -2.41 10.61 26.49
CA GLY A 326 -1.77 11.92 26.32
C GLY A 326 -2.71 13.11 26.51
N VAL A 327 -3.94 13.01 26.02
CA VAL A 327 -4.95 14.08 26.12
C VAL A 327 -5.65 14.05 27.48
N ALA A 328 -6.01 12.87 27.96
CA ALA A 328 -6.77 12.72 29.19
C ALA A 328 -5.88 12.75 30.45
N GLY A 329 -4.57 12.48 30.32
CA GLY A 329 -3.56 12.68 31.36
C GLY A 329 -3.80 11.90 32.66
N GLU A 330 -3.37 12.49 33.77
CA GLU A 330 -3.54 11.94 35.13
C GLU A 330 -4.99 11.55 35.46
N PRO A 331 -6.04 12.33 35.10
CA PRO A 331 -7.43 11.91 35.29
C PRO A 331 -7.79 10.54 34.72
N PHE A 332 -7.17 10.14 33.60
CA PHE A 332 -7.39 8.82 33.01
C PHE A 332 -6.56 7.74 33.72
N VAL A 333 -5.31 8.05 34.04
CA VAL A 333 -4.37 7.12 34.70
C VAL A 333 -4.80 6.81 36.14
N ASP A 334 -5.19 7.82 36.90
CA ASP A 334 -5.70 7.72 38.27
C ASP A 334 -7.21 7.41 38.30
N GLY A 335 -7.86 7.39 37.14
CA GLY A 335 -9.26 7.07 36.99
C GLY A 335 -9.56 5.64 37.46
N SER A 336 -10.81 5.38 37.86
CA SER A 336 -11.23 4.03 38.21
C SER A 336 -10.97 3.04 37.07
N LEU A 337 -10.76 1.75 37.40
CA LEU A 337 -10.61 0.69 36.41
C LEU A 337 -11.72 0.71 35.34
N GLY A 338 -12.95 1.07 35.73
CA GLY A 338 -14.07 1.19 34.79
C GLY A 338 -13.87 2.30 33.74
N VAL A 339 -13.33 3.46 34.14
CA VAL A 339 -13.02 4.57 33.23
C VAL A 339 -11.90 4.19 32.26
N GLN A 340 -10.84 3.55 32.78
CA GLN A 340 -9.72 3.09 31.97
C GLN A 340 -10.16 2.06 30.93
N LEU A 341 -10.89 1.03 31.36
CA LEU A 341 -11.43 0.01 30.47
C LEU A 341 -12.40 0.59 29.45
N ALA A 342 -13.27 1.52 29.85
CA ALA A 342 -14.18 2.20 28.92
C ALA A 342 -13.41 2.97 27.84
N GLY A 343 -12.36 3.70 28.20
CA GLY A 343 -11.50 4.40 27.25
C GLY A 343 -10.78 3.46 26.30
N ILE A 344 -10.11 2.43 26.83
CA ILE A 344 -9.39 1.42 26.05
C ILE A 344 -10.31 0.73 25.04
N LEU A 345 -11.49 0.29 25.51
CA LEU A 345 -12.48 -0.40 24.68
C LEU A 345 -13.16 0.53 23.67
N SER A 346 -13.32 1.82 23.99
CA SER A 346 -13.86 2.82 23.06
C SER A 346 -12.92 3.05 21.88
N ILE A 347 -11.62 3.20 22.16
CA ILE A 347 -10.61 3.29 21.09
C ILE A 347 -10.54 1.98 20.29
N TRP A 348 -10.68 0.82 20.94
CA TRP A 348 -10.72 -0.49 20.25
C TRP A 348 -11.91 -0.59 19.29
N MET A 349 -13.08 -0.18 19.76
CA MET A 349 -14.30 -0.13 18.96
C MET A 349 -14.12 0.78 17.73
N LEU A 350 -13.50 1.95 17.90
CA LEU A 350 -13.25 2.88 16.80
C LEU A 350 -12.20 2.35 15.82
N ALA A 351 -11.08 1.84 16.32
CA ALA A 351 -9.96 1.39 15.51
C ALA A 351 -10.24 0.10 14.76
N VAL A 352 -10.98 -0.85 15.35
CA VAL A 352 -11.35 -2.11 14.69
C VAL A 352 -12.69 -1.96 13.98
N GLY A 353 -13.73 -1.55 14.70
CA GLY A 353 -15.09 -1.43 14.14
C GLY A 353 -15.20 -0.30 13.12
N GLY A 354 -14.73 0.90 13.47
CA GLY A 354 -14.79 2.08 12.60
C GLY A 354 -13.94 1.94 11.34
N TYR A 355 -12.71 1.43 11.45
CA TYR A 355 -11.84 1.12 10.30
C TYR A 355 -12.53 0.19 9.30
N HIS A 356 -13.04 -0.95 9.78
CA HIS A 356 -13.69 -1.92 8.89
C HIS A 356 -15.01 -1.38 8.33
N ALA A 357 -15.83 -0.74 9.17
CA ALA A 357 -17.12 -0.22 8.73
C ALA A 357 -16.96 0.89 7.69
N PHE A 358 -16.04 1.83 7.89
CA PHE A 358 -15.81 2.91 6.94
C PHE A 358 -15.32 2.37 5.59
N LEU A 359 -14.29 1.53 5.59
CA LEU A 359 -13.71 1.01 4.36
C LEU A 359 -14.65 0.07 3.60
N GLU A 360 -15.36 -0.82 4.30
CA GLU A 360 -16.33 -1.72 3.66
C GLU A 360 -17.55 -0.98 3.12
N TRP A 361 -18.03 0.06 3.80
CA TRP A 361 -19.12 0.91 3.29
C TRP A 361 -18.69 1.70 2.06
N ARG A 362 -17.45 2.18 2.05
CA ARG A 362 -16.99 3.12 1.04
C ARG A 362 -16.37 2.44 -0.19
N PHE A 363 -15.84 1.24 -0.04
CA PHE A 363 -15.08 0.53 -1.08
C PHE A 363 -15.46 -0.95 -1.21
N GLY A 364 -16.36 -1.49 -0.38
CA GLY A 364 -16.64 -2.93 -0.31
C GLY A 364 -15.47 -3.75 0.23
N MET A 365 -14.38 -3.14 0.69
CA MET A 365 -13.17 -3.86 1.08
C MET A 365 -12.35 -3.07 2.08
N THR A 366 -11.65 -3.81 2.95
CA THR A 366 -10.60 -3.28 3.83
C THR A 366 -9.25 -3.37 3.15
N VAL A 367 -8.20 -2.77 3.74
CA VAL A 367 -6.85 -2.84 3.15
C VAL A 367 -6.45 -4.29 2.96
N GLY A 368 -6.49 -5.12 4.00
CA GLY A 368 -6.15 -6.54 3.91
C GLY A 368 -6.99 -7.31 2.88
N LYS A 369 -8.27 -6.97 2.72
CA LYS A 369 -9.12 -7.59 1.67
C LYS A 369 -8.76 -7.12 0.27
N TYR A 370 -8.47 -5.83 0.09
CA TYR A 370 -7.98 -5.27 -1.16
C TYR A 370 -6.68 -5.96 -1.57
N LEU A 371 -5.71 -6.07 -0.64
CA LEU A 371 -4.45 -6.76 -0.83
C LEU A 371 -4.64 -8.23 -1.27
N LEU A 372 -5.71 -8.88 -0.81
CA LEU A 372 -5.97 -10.31 -1.08
C LEU A 372 -6.95 -10.55 -2.25
N GLY A 373 -7.35 -9.49 -2.97
CA GLY A 373 -8.28 -9.56 -4.10
C GLY A 373 -9.70 -9.97 -3.70
N LEU A 374 -10.11 -9.58 -2.48
CA LEU A 374 -11.41 -9.90 -1.90
C LEU A 374 -12.31 -8.66 -1.90
N VAL A 375 -13.61 -8.89 -2.05
CA VAL A 375 -14.64 -7.87 -1.91
C VAL A 375 -15.80 -8.39 -1.08
N VAL A 376 -16.43 -7.49 -0.32
CA VAL A 376 -17.70 -7.67 0.35
C VAL A 376 -18.81 -7.17 -0.55
N VAL A 377 -19.79 -8.04 -0.80
CA VAL A 377 -21.01 -7.71 -1.53
C VAL A 377 -22.24 -8.18 -0.76
N ASP A 378 -23.39 -7.61 -1.08
CA ASP A 378 -24.68 -8.11 -0.62
C ASP A 378 -25.19 -9.28 -1.48
N ASP A 379 -26.36 -9.84 -1.13
CA ASP A 379 -26.97 -10.94 -1.87
C ASP A 379 -27.40 -10.56 -3.32
N SER A 380 -27.43 -9.27 -3.67
CA SER A 380 -27.67 -8.78 -5.04
C SER A 380 -26.37 -8.56 -5.83
N HIS A 381 -25.23 -8.96 -5.28
CA HIS A 381 -23.88 -8.73 -5.80
C HIS A 381 -23.49 -7.25 -5.84
N ASP A 382 -24.18 -6.38 -5.09
CA ASP A 382 -23.90 -4.95 -5.01
C ASP A 382 -23.07 -4.61 -3.75
N LEU A 383 -22.54 -3.39 -3.67
CA LEU A 383 -21.87 -2.90 -2.46
C LEU A 383 -22.83 -2.89 -1.27
N PRO A 384 -22.35 -3.27 -0.08
CA PRO A 384 -23.19 -3.38 1.10
C PRO A 384 -23.70 -2.00 1.55
N SER A 385 -25.00 -1.91 1.84
CA SER A 385 -25.60 -0.71 2.41
C SER A 385 -24.95 -0.32 3.75
N GLY A 386 -24.98 0.97 4.12
CA GLY A 386 -24.39 1.44 5.38
C GLY A 386 -24.92 0.70 6.61
N ARG A 387 -26.22 0.37 6.63
CA ARG A 387 -26.83 -0.47 7.69
C ARG A 387 -26.24 -1.87 7.72
N ALA A 388 -26.12 -2.53 6.56
CA ALA A 388 -25.53 -3.86 6.46
C ALA A 388 -24.08 -3.86 6.96
N VAL A 389 -23.29 -2.85 6.61
CA VAL A 389 -21.90 -2.72 7.04
C VAL A 389 -21.77 -2.51 8.56
N VAL A 390 -22.63 -1.69 9.17
CA VAL A 390 -22.64 -1.51 10.63
C VAL A 390 -22.99 -2.82 11.33
N VAL A 391 -24.04 -3.52 10.88
CA VAL A 391 -24.46 -4.81 11.47
C VAL A 391 -23.36 -5.87 11.34
N ARG A 392 -22.72 -5.95 10.17
CA ARG A 392 -21.63 -6.87 9.88
C ARG A 392 -20.42 -6.64 10.79
N ASN A 393 -20.09 -5.38 11.08
CA ASN A 393 -18.90 -4.99 11.82
C ASN A 393 -19.12 -4.84 13.33
N LEU A 394 -20.36 -4.85 13.81
CA LEU A 394 -20.68 -4.70 15.24
C LEU A 394 -20.01 -5.78 16.12
N LEU A 395 -19.94 -7.02 15.63
CA LEU A 395 -19.34 -8.15 16.34
C LEU A 395 -17.83 -8.28 16.12
N ARG A 396 -17.24 -7.50 15.21
CA ARG A 396 -15.80 -7.63 14.88
C ARG A 396 -14.89 -7.29 16.05
N PRO A 397 -15.10 -6.21 16.84
CA PRO A 397 -14.23 -5.89 17.97
C PRO A 397 -14.19 -7.01 19.00
N ALA A 398 -15.32 -7.65 19.30
CA ALA A 398 -15.38 -8.82 20.19
C ALA A 398 -14.65 -10.04 19.57
N GLY A 399 -14.84 -10.27 18.25
CA GLY A 399 -14.15 -11.33 17.54
C GLY A 399 -12.62 -11.14 17.49
N ALA A 400 -12.15 -9.91 17.28
CA ALA A 400 -10.73 -9.58 17.19
C ALA A 400 -10.00 -9.77 18.53
N LEU A 401 -10.65 -9.49 19.67
CA LEU A 401 -10.11 -9.81 21.00
C LEU A 401 -9.91 -11.32 21.20
N LEU A 402 -10.67 -12.14 20.47
CA LEU A 402 -10.59 -13.60 20.47
C LEU A 402 -9.83 -14.13 19.24
N ALA A 403 -8.87 -13.34 18.70
CA ALA A 403 -8.05 -13.68 17.54
C ALA A 403 -8.86 -14.12 16.30
N TYR A 404 -10.06 -13.56 16.13
CA TYR A 404 -11.03 -13.91 15.08
C TYR A 404 -11.49 -15.38 15.09
N ALA A 405 -11.19 -16.16 16.13
CA ALA A 405 -11.55 -17.57 16.22
C ALA A 405 -13.07 -17.83 16.09
N PRO A 406 -13.98 -17.06 16.74
CA PRO A 406 -15.42 -17.26 16.57
C PRO A 406 -15.91 -16.95 15.14
N GLY A 407 -15.30 -15.96 14.48
CA GLY A 407 -15.57 -15.64 13.08
C GLY A 407 -15.15 -16.78 12.16
N GLY A 408 -13.93 -17.30 12.34
CA GLY A 408 -13.42 -18.45 11.60
C GLY A 408 -14.28 -19.71 11.78
N LEU A 409 -14.68 -20.02 13.01
CA LEU A 409 -15.54 -21.16 13.34
C LEU A 409 -16.93 -21.05 12.69
N THR A 410 -17.55 -19.87 12.72
CA THR A 410 -18.88 -19.66 12.10
C THR A 410 -18.83 -19.65 10.58
N ALA A 411 -17.70 -19.25 9.99
CA ALA A 411 -17.46 -19.39 8.55
C ALA A 411 -17.29 -20.87 8.18
N LEU A 412 -16.46 -21.62 8.90
CA LEU A 412 -16.24 -23.06 8.67
C LEU A 412 -17.51 -23.89 8.83
N ALA A 413 -18.38 -23.53 9.79
CA ALA A 413 -19.68 -24.16 9.99
C ALA A 413 -20.76 -23.71 8.98
N SER A 414 -20.39 -22.96 7.94
CA SER A 414 -21.30 -22.49 6.88
C SER A 414 -20.97 -23.13 5.54
N SER A 415 -21.97 -23.63 4.82
CA SER A 415 -21.82 -24.11 3.43
C SER A 415 -21.37 -23.03 2.43
N GLY A 416 -21.45 -21.74 2.81
CA GLY A 416 -21.02 -20.58 2.02
C GLY A 416 -19.88 -19.77 2.67
N ASN A 417 -19.17 -20.33 3.66
CA ASN A 417 -18.13 -19.62 4.43
C ASN A 417 -18.56 -18.26 5.03
N ARG A 418 -19.85 -18.03 5.29
CA ARG A 418 -20.35 -16.76 5.84
C ARG A 418 -20.18 -16.73 7.36
N THR A 419 -19.45 -15.73 7.87
CA THR A 419 -19.33 -15.49 9.33
C THR A 419 -20.68 -15.05 9.90
N LEU A 420 -20.86 -15.12 11.22
CA LEU A 420 -22.12 -14.69 11.86
C LEU A 420 -22.51 -13.26 11.49
N GLY A 421 -21.56 -12.32 11.46
CA GLY A 421 -21.80 -10.94 11.04
C GLY A 421 -22.21 -10.83 9.57
N ASP A 422 -21.63 -11.64 8.69
CA ASP A 422 -21.99 -11.70 7.27
C ASP A 422 -23.46 -12.15 7.08
N ARG A 423 -23.86 -13.19 7.83
CA ARG A 423 -25.23 -13.75 7.78
C ARG A 423 -26.27 -12.75 8.30
N LEU A 424 -25.99 -12.08 9.41
CA LEU A 424 -26.90 -11.08 9.99
C LEU A 424 -27.06 -9.85 9.08
N ALA A 425 -26.02 -9.52 8.32
CA ALA A 425 -26.01 -8.38 7.42
C ALA A 425 -26.53 -8.69 6.00
N GLY A 426 -26.80 -9.95 5.65
CA GLY A 426 -27.14 -10.35 4.28
C GLY A 426 -25.99 -10.09 3.29
N THR A 427 -24.76 -10.31 3.74
CA THR A 427 -23.54 -10.07 2.93
C THR A 427 -22.68 -11.32 2.84
N TYR A 428 -21.75 -11.34 1.90
CA TYR A 428 -20.72 -12.36 1.83
C TYR A 428 -19.43 -11.80 1.24
N VAL A 429 -18.37 -12.60 1.29
CA VAL A 429 -17.05 -12.24 0.75
C VAL A 429 -16.75 -13.17 -0.42
N CYS A 430 -16.38 -12.58 -1.55
CA CYS A 430 -16.03 -13.32 -2.75
C CYS A 430 -14.73 -12.78 -3.35
N ARG A 431 -14.22 -13.50 -4.37
CA ARG A 431 -13.09 -13.02 -5.17
C ARG A 431 -13.60 -11.99 -6.17
N ARG A 432 -12.79 -10.97 -6.39
CA ARG A 432 -12.95 -10.07 -7.53
C ARG A 432 -12.70 -10.86 -8.82
N ALA A 433 -13.56 -10.70 -9.82
CA ALA A 433 -13.35 -11.21 -11.16
C ALA A 433 -12.11 -10.55 -11.76
N LYS A 434 -11.29 -11.36 -12.44
CA LYS A 434 -10.23 -10.84 -13.29
C LYS A 434 -10.90 -10.34 -14.58
N SER A 435 -10.39 -9.26 -15.17
CA SER A 435 -10.89 -8.70 -16.44
C SER A 435 -10.85 -9.67 -17.63
N THR A 436 -10.28 -10.87 -17.45
CA THR A 436 -10.21 -11.96 -18.43
C THR A 436 -11.42 -12.91 -18.40
N ASP A 437 -12.30 -12.84 -17.39
CA ASP A 437 -13.48 -13.72 -17.28
C ASP A 437 -14.69 -13.21 -18.08
N SER A 438 -14.63 -11.98 -18.60
CA SER A 438 -15.70 -11.35 -19.38
C SER A 438 -15.63 -11.61 -20.89
N SER A 439 -14.67 -12.43 -21.35
CA SER A 439 -14.49 -12.75 -22.78
C SER A 439 -14.98 -14.14 -23.19
N GLU A 440 -15.70 -14.88 -22.33
CA GLU A 440 -16.54 -16.00 -22.81
C GLU A 440 -18.00 -15.54 -22.88
N PRO A 441 -18.53 -15.25 -24.08
CA PRO A 441 -19.97 -15.20 -24.27
C PRO A 441 -20.56 -16.54 -23.86
N ALA A 442 -21.65 -16.50 -23.08
CA ALA A 442 -22.40 -17.63 -22.56
C ALA A 442 -23.15 -18.45 -23.64
N GLU A 443 -22.55 -18.70 -24.81
CA GLU A 443 -23.20 -19.39 -25.93
C GLU A 443 -22.71 -20.84 -26.18
N SER A 444 -21.69 -21.34 -25.49
CA SER A 444 -21.18 -22.71 -25.74
C SER A 444 -21.80 -23.80 -24.84
N ARG A 445 -23.06 -23.66 -24.43
CA ARG A 445 -23.76 -24.71 -23.64
C ARG A 445 -25.14 -25.13 -24.16
N ALA A 446 -25.52 -24.68 -25.34
CA ALA A 446 -26.74 -25.13 -26.02
C ALA A 446 -26.39 -25.68 -27.40
N ASP A 447 -25.69 -26.82 -27.45
CA ASP A 447 -25.78 -27.76 -28.56
C ASP A 447 -25.11 -29.09 -28.14
N ALA A 448 -25.89 -29.92 -27.45
CA ALA A 448 -25.63 -31.35 -27.39
C ALA A 448 -26.62 -32.02 -28.36
N PRO A 449 -26.15 -32.74 -29.40
CA PRO A 449 -27.04 -33.44 -30.30
C PRO A 449 -27.70 -34.59 -29.54
N THR A 450 -29.04 -34.60 -29.53
CA THR A 450 -29.83 -35.76 -29.15
C THR A 450 -29.48 -36.90 -30.09
N THR A 451 -28.82 -37.92 -29.54
CA THR A 451 -28.64 -39.20 -30.21
C THR A 451 -29.87 -40.05 -29.96
N ASP A 452 -30.52 -40.47 -31.05
CA ASP A 452 -31.51 -41.54 -31.08
C ASP A 452 -30.93 -42.84 -30.53
N GLY A 453 -31.77 -43.59 -29.81
CA GLY A 453 -31.54 -45.01 -29.52
C GLY A 453 -32.30 -45.55 -28.31
N GLY A 454 -33.50 -46.10 -28.54
CA GLY A 454 -34.23 -46.93 -27.58
C GLY A 454 -35.74 -46.79 -27.64
#